data_AF-A0A167D5I3-F1
#
_entry.id   AF-A0A167D5I3-F1
#
_cell.length_a   1.000
_cell.length_b   1.000
_cell.length_c   1.000
_cell.angle_alpha   90.00
_cell.angle_beta   90.00
_cell.angle_gamma   90.00
#
_symmetry.space_group_name_H-M   'P 1'
#
loop_
_entity.id
_entity.type
_entity.pdbx_description
1 polymer ?
#
loop_
_entity_poly.entity_id
_entity_poly.type
_entity_poly.pdbx_seq_one_letter_code
_entity_poly.pdbx_strand_id
1 'polypeptide(L)'
;MNGIKSYGLSILLLALTGCGGGSETPQGSNRPNQPPEETNHSPVANKDSVTIQTNEVITFDPLANDSDPDGDPITLIDVVVDTGNVTTIIENNALIITPEQNYVGDFSLTYTISDDKNATATGIIDGQVQQTRDEYLVALKQRVDTFASETLDTLNDNNIACLSDDTPEYCDLVEVKFSDGEFDQSKADPKQTILILEDEGVHFSSTLRYRSRIKSLFYVDEQGFYQQASSQSFDPTYLVPKIVHDTLKQVDQFTDNSGKASFIPAAWFIDEFHQALYKSYESPDVKHGLRPLHYLLEHNPHAELIVGPYPKLYSSRYDLYCNPTEANIKLLKSHTQQIAEQFKQTVLQDLDVEYINFSAGTTIQRTLVDDWGKNCEGPKPSDEVLARLYDTIRPFYDAMFNTEGVMGFQAGTTNMTEYNNALDIDKSFENRSLIAYFESLNSQLPVNGQLHGIAPTPRSQFTNNDRQWIDLFINSGVIDERPFPYNDTPVMLTSQFGLSYLPMIGPQPSWFSPVALSWAIHIKETQFPDKALDNSVIKEIQNIMTPKLCTYTNWEISRYDGRCKMQDPMLHRQHQLVGLGYIK
;
A
#
# COMPACT_ATOMS: atom_id res chain seq x y z
N MET A 1 8.91 -36.37 -34.89
CA MET A 1 8.82 -37.44 -35.90
C MET A 1 10.18 -37.58 -36.56
N ASN A 2 10.69 -38.80 -36.66
CA ASN A 2 12.01 -39.14 -37.20
C ASN A 2 12.09 -38.98 -38.73
N GLY A 3 13.27 -38.55 -39.20
CA GLY A 3 13.92 -39.07 -40.41
C GLY A 3 14.46 -38.01 -41.37
N ILE A 4 15.59 -38.13 -42.08
CA ILE A 4 16.58 -39.21 -42.33
C ILE A 4 17.83 -38.55 -42.98
N LYS A 5 19.05 -38.99 -42.56
CA LYS A 5 20.34 -39.30 -43.29
C LYS A 5 20.68 -38.63 -44.65
N SER A 6 21.93 -38.46 -45.12
CA SER A 6 23.32 -38.70 -44.67
C SER A 6 24.27 -38.16 -45.77
N TYR A 7 25.50 -37.83 -45.35
CA TYR A 7 26.70 -37.43 -46.09
C TYR A 7 27.20 -38.42 -47.17
N GLY A 8 28.02 -37.89 -48.11
CA GLY A 8 28.87 -38.65 -49.04
C GLY A 8 30.03 -37.81 -49.61
N LEU A 9 31.22 -38.39 -49.58
CA LEU A 9 32.58 -37.81 -49.61
C LEU A 9 33.21 -37.68 -51.01
N SER A 10 34.21 -36.78 -51.13
CA SER A 10 35.08 -36.48 -52.28
C SER A 10 35.88 -37.64 -52.87
N ILE A 11 36.12 -37.64 -54.20
CA ILE A 11 37.34 -38.18 -54.84
C ILE A 11 37.73 -37.34 -56.09
N LEU A 12 39.05 -37.08 -56.16
CA LEU A 12 39.88 -36.41 -57.16
C LEU A 12 40.12 -37.29 -58.41
N LEU A 13 40.23 -36.71 -59.63
CA LEU A 13 41.10 -37.26 -60.68
C LEU A 13 41.50 -36.20 -61.72
N LEU A 14 42.75 -36.28 -62.16
CA LEU A 14 43.51 -35.33 -62.99
C LEU A 14 43.68 -35.81 -64.44
N ALA A 15 44.07 -34.84 -65.30
CA ALA A 15 44.79 -34.97 -66.58
C ALA A 15 43.89 -35.12 -67.85
N LEU A 16 44.16 -34.52 -69.02
CA LEU A 16 45.42 -34.25 -69.73
C LEU A 16 45.30 -33.07 -70.73
N THR A 17 46.48 -32.59 -71.11
CA THR A 17 46.92 -31.53 -72.03
C THR A 17 46.53 -31.66 -73.52
N GLY A 18 46.41 -30.52 -74.21
CA GLY A 18 46.44 -30.41 -75.68
C GLY A 18 46.81 -28.99 -76.16
N CYS A 19 47.81 -28.90 -77.04
CA CYS A 19 48.52 -27.70 -77.51
C CYS A 19 47.97 -27.19 -78.86
N GLY A 20 48.03 -25.87 -79.13
CA GLY A 20 47.80 -25.30 -80.46
C GLY A 20 47.90 -23.76 -80.47
N GLY A 21 48.83 -23.20 -81.26
CA GLY A 21 49.18 -21.78 -81.28
C GLY A 21 48.74 -20.97 -82.51
N GLY A 22 49.18 -19.71 -82.52
CA GLY A 22 48.97 -18.66 -83.56
C GLY A 22 47.82 -17.70 -83.18
N SER A 23 47.81 -16.38 -83.43
CA SER A 23 48.81 -15.36 -83.80
C SER A 23 48.01 -14.03 -83.92
N GLU A 24 48.63 -12.90 -83.53
CA GLU A 24 48.27 -11.50 -83.86
C GLU A 24 47.20 -10.73 -83.03
N THR A 25 47.60 -9.48 -82.74
CA THR A 25 47.20 -8.42 -81.78
C THR A 25 46.09 -7.47 -82.28
N PRO A 26 45.77 -6.32 -81.63
CA PRO A 26 45.49 -6.01 -80.21
C PRO A 26 44.20 -5.14 -80.03
N GLN A 27 43.55 -5.14 -78.86
CA GLN A 27 42.88 -3.95 -78.31
C GLN A 27 42.50 -4.17 -76.84
N GLY A 28 42.85 -3.21 -75.99
CA GLY A 28 42.89 -3.37 -74.54
C GLY A 28 41.57 -3.14 -73.81
N SER A 29 41.58 -3.50 -72.53
CA SER A 29 40.92 -2.77 -71.45
C SER A 29 41.35 -3.40 -70.12
N ASN A 30 42.23 -2.71 -69.40
CA ASN A 30 42.43 -2.93 -67.97
C ASN A 30 41.14 -2.49 -67.26
N ARG A 31 40.39 -3.43 -66.66
CA ARG A 31 39.54 -3.10 -65.51
C ARG A 31 40.28 -3.52 -64.24
N PRO A 32 40.53 -2.61 -63.28
CA PRO A 32 40.98 -3.00 -61.96
C PRO A 32 39.85 -3.75 -61.25
N ASN A 33 40.22 -4.66 -60.34
CA ASN A 33 39.32 -5.31 -59.39
C ASN A 33 38.37 -4.27 -58.76
N GLN A 34 37.07 -4.42 -59.01
CA GLN A 34 36.03 -3.74 -58.24
C GLN A 34 35.98 -4.42 -56.85
N PRO A 35 36.01 -3.67 -55.73
CA PRO A 35 35.74 -4.24 -54.41
C PRO A 35 34.35 -4.90 -54.41
N PRO A 36 34.06 -5.87 -53.54
CA PRO A 36 32.69 -6.35 -53.38
C PRO A 36 31.81 -5.13 -53.04
N GLU A 37 30.69 -4.97 -53.74
CA GLU A 37 29.64 -4.05 -53.28
C GLU A 37 29.19 -4.52 -51.90
N GLU A 38 29.39 -3.69 -50.87
CA GLU A 38 28.73 -3.92 -49.60
C GLU A 38 27.22 -3.85 -49.84
N THR A 39 26.53 -4.95 -49.55
CA THR A 39 25.07 -5.01 -49.62
C THR A 39 24.52 -4.23 -48.45
N ASN A 40 23.82 -3.13 -48.74
CA ASN A 40 23.13 -2.34 -47.72
C ASN A 40 21.93 -3.09 -47.15
N HIS A 41 21.82 -3.17 -45.84
CA HIS A 41 20.65 -3.68 -45.13
C HIS A 41 19.75 -2.51 -44.72
N SER A 42 18.43 -2.75 -44.69
CA SER A 42 17.51 -1.76 -44.14
C SER A 42 17.74 -1.58 -42.64
N PRO A 43 17.50 -0.37 -42.11
CA PRO A 43 17.49 -0.15 -40.67
C PRO A 43 16.39 -0.98 -39.99
N VAL A 44 16.47 -1.08 -38.67
CA VAL A 44 15.52 -1.80 -37.81
C VAL A 44 14.88 -0.80 -36.86
N ALA A 45 13.60 -0.52 -37.11
CA ALA A 45 12.76 0.26 -36.22
C ALA A 45 12.08 -0.65 -35.19
N ASN A 46 12.27 -0.37 -33.91
CA ASN A 46 11.69 -1.10 -32.80
C ASN A 46 10.42 -0.40 -32.31
N LYS A 47 9.56 -1.14 -31.60
CA LYS A 47 8.31 -0.57 -31.10
C LYS A 47 8.57 0.33 -29.90
N ASP A 48 7.87 1.45 -29.86
CA ASP A 48 7.95 2.46 -28.82
C ASP A 48 6.65 2.60 -28.05
N SER A 49 6.76 3.21 -26.87
CA SER A 49 5.60 3.60 -26.07
C SER A 49 5.84 4.92 -25.36
N VAL A 50 4.80 5.76 -25.27
CA VAL A 50 4.90 7.06 -24.58
C VAL A 50 3.62 7.40 -23.82
N THR A 51 3.77 8.01 -22.65
CA THR A 51 2.65 8.58 -21.90
C THR A 51 2.83 10.09 -21.79
N ILE A 52 1.78 10.84 -22.08
CA ILE A 52 1.76 12.30 -22.14
C ILE A 52 0.69 12.80 -21.17
N GLN A 53 0.94 13.90 -20.46
CA GLN A 53 -0.14 14.56 -19.72
C GLN A 53 -1.02 15.38 -20.66
N THR A 54 -2.31 15.44 -20.38
CA THR A 54 -3.24 16.27 -21.15
C THR A 54 -2.78 17.72 -21.12
N ASN A 55 -2.95 18.43 -22.24
CA ASN A 55 -2.48 19.80 -22.44
C ASN A 55 -0.94 19.99 -22.38
N GLU A 56 -0.14 18.92 -22.29
CA GLU A 56 1.33 18.98 -22.35
C GLU A 56 1.86 18.67 -23.76
N VAL A 57 2.80 19.48 -24.23
CA VAL A 57 3.57 19.22 -25.46
C VAL A 57 4.89 18.59 -25.07
N ILE A 58 5.25 17.46 -25.69
CA ILE A 58 6.50 16.76 -25.40
C ILE A 58 7.40 16.65 -26.64
N THR A 59 8.68 16.42 -26.40
CA THR A 59 9.66 15.99 -27.40
C THR A 59 10.04 14.54 -27.11
N PHE A 60 9.89 13.67 -28.10
CA PHE A 60 10.12 12.23 -28.00
C PHE A 60 11.16 11.80 -29.03
N ASP A 61 12.14 10.98 -28.62
CA ASP A 61 13.15 10.42 -29.52
C ASP A 61 12.76 8.97 -29.87
N PRO A 62 12.17 8.72 -31.05
CA PRO A 62 11.82 7.35 -31.45
C PRO A 62 13.04 6.52 -31.84
N LEU A 63 14.22 7.12 -32.05
CA LEU A 63 15.40 6.41 -32.54
C LEU A 63 16.21 5.74 -31.42
N ALA A 64 15.83 5.95 -30.15
CA ALA A 64 16.62 5.56 -28.98
C ALA A 64 16.87 4.04 -28.87
N ASN A 65 15.97 3.22 -29.41
CA ASN A 65 16.05 1.76 -29.46
C ASN A 65 16.25 1.23 -30.90
N ASP A 66 16.39 2.11 -31.90
CA ASP A 66 16.53 1.74 -33.30
C ASP A 66 18.00 1.51 -33.67
N SER A 67 18.21 0.77 -34.75
CA SER A 67 19.57 0.43 -35.20
C SER A 67 19.65 0.18 -36.68
N ASP A 68 20.87 0.26 -37.22
CA ASP A 68 21.18 -0.20 -38.56
C ASP A 68 22.15 -1.40 -38.50
N PRO A 69 21.89 -2.51 -39.23
CA PRO A 69 22.75 -3.69 -39.19
C PRO A 69 24.19 -3.45 -39.67
N ASP A 70 24.39 -2.48 -40.57
CA ASP A 70 25.69 -2.11 -41.12
C ASP A 70 26.37 -1.01 -40.29
N GLY A 71 25.65 -0.44 -39.32
CA GLY A 71 26.11 0.64 -38.45
C GLY A 71 25.98 2.02 -39.10
N ASP A 72 25.20 2.14 -40.17
CA ASP A 72 24.96 3.40 -40.84
C ASP A 72 24.09 4.34 -39.98
N PRO A 73 24.28 5.67 -40.05
CA PRO A 73 23.46 6.61 -39.32
C PRO A 73 21.99 6.57 -39.78
N ILE A 74 21.06 6.48 -38.83
CA ILE A 74 19.63 6.52 -39.09
C ILE A 74 19.04 7.92 -38.85
N THR A 75 18.05 8.29 -39.66
CA THR A 75 17.35 9.57 -39.60
C THR A 75 15.85 9.37 -39.64
N LEU A 76 15.12 10.20 -38.89
CA LEU A 76 13.66 10.19 -38.87
C LEU A 76 13.14 11.05 -40.02
N ILE A 77 12.39 10.46 -40.95
CA ILE A 77 12.01 11.13 -42.21
C ILE A 77 10.51 11.35 -42.39
N ASP A 78 9.66 10.57 -41.71
CA ASP A 78 8.21 10.73 -41.79
C ASP A 78 7.50 10.24 -40.51
N VAL A 79 6.31 10.80 -40.26
CA VAL A 79 5.43 10.38 -39.17
C VAL A 79 3.97 10.59 -39.54
N VAL A 80 3.14 9.59 -39.27
CA VAL A 80 1.69 9.62 -39.50
C VAL A 80 0.98 9.32 -38.19
N VAL A 81 -0.05 10.11 -37.89
CA VAL A 81 -0.99 9.82 -36.79
C VAL A 81 -2.03 8.83 -37.31
N ASP A 82 -1.98 7.60 -36.81
CA ASP A 82 -2.90 6.53 -37.24
C ASP A 82 -4.24 6.64 -36.51
N THR A 83 -4.20 6.88 -35.19
CA THR A 83 -5.37 7.03 -34.32
C THR A 83 -5.12 8.04 -33.21
N GLY A 84 -6.21 8.60 -32.66
CA GLY A 84 -6.17 9.56 -31.55
C GLY A 84 -6.09 11.01 -32.00
N ASN A 85 -6.27 11.93 -31.05
CA ASN A 85 -6.32 13.37 -31.31
C ASN A 85 -5.01 14.04 -30.87
N VAL A 86 -3.94 13.73 -31.60
CA VAL A 86 -2.61 14.33 -31.43
C VAL A 86 -2.11 14.90 -32.75
N THR A 87 -1.19 15.85 -32.67
CA THR A 87 -0.46 16.38 -33.83
C THR A 87 1.03 16.17 -33.62
N THR A 88 1.77 15.94 -34.72
CA THR A 88 3.19 15.62 -34.68
C THR A 88 4.00 16.53 -35.61
N ILE A 89 5.21 16.90 -35.18
CA ILE A 89 6.20 17.63 -35.98
C ILE A 89 7.55 16.94 -35.82
N ILE A 90 8.27 16.69 -36.91
CA ILE A 90 9.66 16.22 -36.87
C ILE A 90 10.58 17.44 -36.72
N GLU A 91 11.37 17.49 -35.66
CA GLU A 91 12.40 18.52 -35.44
C GLU A 91 13.67 17.87 -34.88
N ASN A 92 14.82 18.08 -35.54
CA ASN A 92 16.13 17.57 -35.12
C ASN A 92 16.16 16.04 -34.82
N ASN A 93 15.59 15.22 -35.70
CA ASN A 93 15.42 13.76 -35.54
C ASN A 93 14.53 13.32 -34.35
N ALA A 94 13.80 14.24 -33.71
CA ALA A 94 12.83 13.93 -32.68
C ALA A 94 11.40 14.28 -33.14
N LEU A 95 10.41 13.71 -32.44
CA LEU A 95 8.99 14.01 -32.59
C LEU A 95 8.53 14.99 -31.52
N ILE A 96 8.00 16.13 -31.94
CA ILE A 96 7.19 16.99 -31.06
C ILE A 96 5.75 16.48 -31.15
N ILE A 97 5.21 15.99 -30.04
CA ILE A 97 3.84 15.48 -29.95
C ILE A 97 3.01 16.47 -29.15
N THR A 98 1.92 16.96 -29.77
CA THR A 98 0.98 17.91 -29.17
C THR A 98 -0.43 17.31 -29.16
N PRO A 99 -0.95 16.90 -27.99
CA PRO A 99 -2.35 16.53 -27.83
C PRO A 99 -3.29 17.70 -28.14
N GLU A 100 -4.47 17.40 -28.69
CA GLU A 100 -5.55 18.39 -28.72
C GLU A 100 -5.93 18.82 -27.30
N GLN A 101 -6.46 20.04 -27.15
CA GLN A 101 -6.83 20.59 -25.85
C GLN A 101 -7.84 19.68 -25.13
N ASN A 102 -7.54 19.30 -23.90
CA ASN A 102 -8.31 18.39 -23.05
C ASN A 102 -8.47 16.97 -23.59
N TYR A 103 -7.69 16.57 -24.60
CA TYR A 103 -7.73 15.19 -25.08
C TYR A 103 -7.14 14.24 -24.02
N VAL A 104 -7.81 13.10 -23.82
CA VAL A 104 -7.43 12.00 -22.94
C VAL A 104 -7.78 10.71 -23.67
N GLY A 105 -6.84 9.78 -23.76
CA GLY A 105 -7.03 8.52 -24.46
C GLY A 105 -5.77 8.03 -25.18
N ASP A 106 -5.88 6.87 -25.79
CA ASP A 106 -4.79 6.22 -26.51
C ASP A 106 -4.64 6.77 -27.94
N PHE A 107 -3.41 6.86 -28.42
CA PHE A 107 -3.06 7.23 -29.79
C PHE A 107 -2.01 6.29 -30.37
N SER A 108 -1.93 6.20 -31.70
CA SER A 108 -0.93 5.39 -32.40
C SER A 108 -0.30 6.23 -33.48
N LEU A 109 1.03 6.16 -33.58
CA LEU A 109 1.80 6.79 -34.64
C LEU A 109 2.62 5.73 -35.39
N THR A 110 2.70 5.88 -36.71
CA THR A 110 3.67 5.15 -37.53
C THR A 110 4.76 6.13 -37.95
N TYR A 111 6.02 5.82 -37.66
CA TYR A 111 7.16 6.63 -38.08
C TYR A 111 8.03 5.87 -39.07
N THR A 112 8.71 6.61 -39.95
CA THR A 112 9.63 6.06 -40.95
C THR A 112 11.04 6.58 -40.71
N ILE A 113 11.99 5.66 -40.66
CA ILE A 113 13.43 5.94 -40.58
C ILE A 113 14.13 5.61 -41.90
N SER A 114 15.21 6.31 -42.19
CA SER A 114 16.09 6.06 -43.33
C SER A 114 17.55 6.04 -42.89
N ASP A 115 18.31 5.10 -43.43
CA ASP A 115 19.78 5.15 -43.41
C ASP A 115 20.31 6.22 -44.40
N ASP A 116 21.63 6.39 -44.47
CA ASP A 116 22.31 7.32 -45.37
C ASP A 116 22.39 6.85 -46.83
N LYS A 117 21.90 5.64 -47.13
CA LYS A 117 21.82 5.00 -48.45
C LYS A 117 20.38 4.89 -48.97
N ASN A 118 19.41 5.47 -48.26
CA ASN A 118 17.97 5.51 -48.55
C ASN A 118 17.20 4.19 -48.37
N ALA A 119 17.74 3.19 -47.66
CA ALA A 119 16.91 2.08 -47.20
C ALA A 119 16.10 2.52 -45.97
N THR A 120 14.85 2.08 -45.92
CA THR A 120 13.89 2.54 -44.91
C THR A 120 13.32 1.41 -44.08
N ALA A 121 12.83 1.77 -42.89
CA ALA A 121 12.02 0.92 -42.04
C ALA A 121 10.95 1.75 -41.32
N THR A 122 9.90 1.09 -40.84
CA THR A 122 8.79 1.72 -40.13
C THR A 122 8.66 1.16 -38.72
N GLY A 123 8.54 2.05 -37.74
CA GLY A 123 8.23 1.71 -36.36
C GLY A 123 6.84 2.21 -35.94
N ILE A 124 6.37 1.71 -34.81
CA ILE A 124 5.07 2.09 -34.22
C ILE A 124 5.33 2.66 -32.83
N ILE A 125 4.69 3.79 -32.53
CA ILE A 125 4.63 4.37 -31.19
C ILE A 125 3.20 4.20 -30.67
N ASP A 126 3.05 3.42 -29.61
CA ASP A 126 1.80 3.35 -28.85
C ASP A 126 1.81 4.43 -27.76
N GLY A 127 0.87 5.37 -27.86
CA GLY A 127 0.80 6.53 -26.99
C GLY A 127 -0.43 6.53 -26.10
N GLN A 128 -0.33 7.16 -24.92
CA GLN A 128 -1.48 7.44 -24.07
C GLN A 128 -1.43 8.86 -23.52
N VAL A 129 -2.50 9.64 -23.72
CA VAL A 129 -2.69 10.95 -23.08
C VAL A 129 -3.54 10.78 -21.84
N GLN A 130 -3.02 11.14 -20.67
CA GLN A 130 -3.70 11.00 -19.37
C GLN A 130 -3.98 12.38 -18.75
N GLN A 131 -5.03 12.51 -17.95
CA GLN A 131 -5.24 13.75 -17.18
C GLN A 131 -4.09 13.98 -16.20
N THR A 132 -3.74 15.25 -15.97
CA THR A 132 -2.90 15.56 -14.83
C THR A 132 -3.63 15.14 -13.55
N ARG A 133 -2.87 14.71 -12.54
CA ARG A 133 -3.44 14.34 -11.24
C ARG A 133 -4.28 15.46 -10.63
N ASP A 134 -3.85 16.71 -10.76
CA ASP A 134 -4.55 17.86 -10.21
C ASP A 134 -5.89 18.11 -10.91
N GLU A 135 -5.94 18.04 -12.25
CA GLU A 135 -7.20 18.16 -13.01
C GLU A 135 -8.15 17.02 -12.69
N TYR A 136 -7.64 15.79 -12.59
CA TYR A 136 -8.41 14.60 -12.20
C TYR A 136 -9.07 14.81 -10.83
N LEU A 137 -8.31 15.24 -9.81
CA LEU A 137 -8.82 15.42 -8.46
C LEU A 137 -9.83 16.56 -8.37
N VAL A 138 -9.64 17.66 -9.11
CA VAL A 138 -10.60 18.76 -9.18
C VAL A 138 -11.93 18.29 -9.77
N ALA A 139 -11.90 17.58 -10.89
CA ALA A 139 -13.10 17.04 -11.53
C ALA A 139 -13.82 16.02 -10.62
N LEU A 140 -13.06 15.13 -10.00
CA LEU A 140 -13.59 14.14 -9.06
C LEU A 140 -14.25 14.81 -7.84
N LYS A 141 -13.58 15.80 -7.23
CA LYS A 141 -14.11 16.57 -6.10
C LYS A 141 -15.43 17.26 -6.45
N GLN A 142 -15.49 17.92 -7.62
CA GLN A 142 -16.70 18.59 -8.07
C GLN A 142 -17.88 17.62 -8.19
N ARG A 143 -17.64 16.41 -8.72
CA ARG A 143 -18.68 15.37 -8.80
C ARG A 143 -19.13 14.90 -7.42
N VAL A 144 -18.21 14.76 -6.47
CA VAL A 144 -18.55 14.41 -5.08
C VAL A 144 -19.39 15.52 -4.43
N ASP A 145 -19.05 16.79 -4.68
CA ASP A 145 -19.84 17.93 -4.19
C ASP A 145 -21.26 17.95 -4.76
N THR A 146 -21.40 17.73 -6.07
CA THR A 146 -22.72 17.62 -6.71
C THR A 146 -23.52 16.46 -6.11
N PHE A 147 -22.92 15.28 -6.00
CA PHE A 147 -23.55 14.11 -5.39
C PHE A 147 -24.02 14.37 -3.96
N ALA A 148 -23.17 14.98 -3.13
CA ALA A 148 -23.50 15.30 -1.75
C ALA A 148 -24.64 16.33 -1.66
N SER A 149 -24.61 17.37 -2.49
CA SER A 149 -25.65 18.40 -2.55
C SER A 149 -26.98 17.84 -3.01
N GLU A 150 -27.02 17.08 -4.11
CA GLU A 150 -28.26 16.51 -4.65
C GLU A 150 -28.90 15.50 -3.68
N THR A 151 -28.06 14.73 -2.99
CA THR A 151 -28.53 13.81 -1.92
C THR A 151 -29.16 14.61 -0.78
N LEU A 152 -28.50 15.67 -0.31
CA LEU A 152 -29.03 16.54 0.74
C LEU A 152 -30.34 17.22 0.34
N ASP A 153 -30.42 17.76 -0.86
CA ASP A 153 -31.63 18.38 -1.41
C ASP A 153 -32.77 17.35 -1.45
N THR A 154 -32.49 16.13 -1.91
CA THR A 154 -33.46 15.04 -1.91
C THR A 154 -33.96 14.70 -0.50
N LEU A 155 -33.08 14.64 0.49
CA LEU A 155 -33.48 14.36 1.88
C LEU A 155 -34.34 15.49 2.47
N ASN A 156 -33.94 16.74 2.23
CA ASN A 156 -34.64 17.91 2.72
C ASN A 156 -36.03 18.09 2.06
N ASP A 157 -36.11 17.99 0.74
CA ASP A 157 -37.33 18.17 -0.04
C ASP A 157 -38.40 17.13 0.30
N ASN A 158 -37.98 15.91 0.62
CA ASN A 158 -38.87 14.83 1.03
C ASN A 158 -39.09 14.76 2.56
N ASN A 159 -38.51 15.70 3.32
CA ASN A 159 -38.53 15.71 4.79
C ASN A 159 -38.13 14.34 5.39
N ILE A 160 -37.15 13.66 4.76
CA ILE A 160 -36.66 12.35 5.18
C ILE A 160 -35.73 12.58 6.35
N ALA A 161 -36.23 12.31 7.55
CA ALA A 161 -35.44 12.16 8.75
C ALA A 161 -35.64 10.75 9.27
N CYS A 162 -34.61 9.90 9.25
CA CYS A 162 -34.68 8.53 9.76
C CYS A 162 -34.75 8.45 11.31
N LEU A 163 -35.31 9.47 11.93
CA LEU A 163 -35.28 9.79 13.36
C LEU A 163 -36.67 10.11 13.94
N SER A 164 -37.77 9.87 13.22
CA SER A 164 -39.15 10.04 13.71
C SER A 164 -39.93 8.73 13.79
N ASP A 165 -40.92 8.65 14.70
CA ASP A 165 -41.77 7.46 14.92
C ASP A 165 -42.57 7.05 13.65
N ASP A 166 -42.84 7.99 12.75
CA ASP A 166 -43.27 7.71 11.37
C ASP A 166 -42.02 7.70 10.47
N THR A 167 -41.46 6.51 10.23
CA THR A 167 -40.29 6.35 9.35
C THR A 167 -40.75 6.17 7.89
N PRO A 168 -40.29 7.02 6.95
CA PRO A 168 -40.48 6.78 5.52
C PRO A 168 -39.82 5.46 5.09
N GLU A 169 -40.29 4.83 4.00
CA GLU A 169 -39.71 3.58 3.44
C GLU A 169 -38.18 3.64 3.24
N TYR A 170 -37.64 4.84 2.94
CA TYR A 170 -36.19 5.06 2.77
C TYR A 170 -35.37 4.91 4.06
N CYS A 171 -36.03 4.89 5.21
CA CYS A 171 -35.43 4.69 6.53
C CYS A 171 -35.61 3.26 7.04
N ASP A 172 -36.28 2.39 6.28
CA ASP A 172 -36.36 0.97 6.59
C ASP A 172 -34.95 0.38 6.70
N LEU A 173 -34.75 -0.45 7.71
CA LEU A 173 -33.49 -1.15 7.90
C LEU A 173 -33.38 -2.26 6.86
N VAL A 174 -32.27 -2.24 6.12
CA VAL A 174 -31.88 -3.30 5.22
C VAL A 174 -30.71 -4.07 5.81
N GLU A 175 -30.74 -5.38 5.58
CA GLU A 175 -29.64 -6.26 5.93
C GLU A 175 -28.52 -6.10 4.90
N VAL A 176 -27.32 -5.77 5.36
CA VAL A 176 -26.13 -5.63 4.53
C VAL A 176 -25.06 -6.58 5.02
N LYS A 177 -24.58 -7.44 4.13
CA LYS A 177 -23.56 -8.44 4.40
C LYS A 177 -22.18 -7.93 3.98
N PHE A 178 -21.13 -8.56 4.49
CA PHE A 178 -19.80 -8.31 3.95
C PHE A 178 -19.72 -8.75 2.49
N SER A 179 -20.24 -9.95 2.20
CA SER A 179 -20.20 -10.52 0.85
C SER A 179 -20.98 -9.74 -0.21
N ASP A 180 -21.80 -8.75 0.17
CA ASP A 180 -22.48 -7.86 -0.77
C ASP A 180 -21.51 -6.94 -1.53
N GLY A 181 -20.26 -6.80 -1.06
CA GLY A 181 -19.19 -6.07 -1.76
C GLY A 181 -18.01 -6.98 -2.04
N GLU A 182 -17.76 -7.26 -3.31
CA GLU A 182 -16.59 -8.04 -3.73
C GLU A 182 -15.33 -7.17 -3.76
N PHE A 183 -14.20 -7.77 -3.39
CA PHE A 183 -12.89 -7.18 -3.59
C PHE A 183 -12.66 -6.86 -5.08
N ASP A 184 -12.20 -5.66 -5.37
CA ASP A 184 -11.93 -5.15 -6.71
C ASP A 184 -10.45 -4.75 -6.81
N GLN A 185 -9.67 -5.62 -7.44
CA GLN A 185 -8.23 -5.41 -7.67
C GLN A 185 -7.95 -4.11 -8.42
N SER A 186 -8.87 -3.58 -9.23
CA SER A 186 -8.64 -2.34 -9.98
C SER A 186 -8.61 -1.10 -9.08
N LYS A 187 -9.04 -1.22 -7.82
CA LYS A 187 -9.09 -0.14 -6.83
C LYS A 187 -7.94 -0.16 -5.81
N ALA A 188 -7.05 -1.15 -5.90
CA ALA A 188 -5.96 -1.33 -4.95
C ALA A 188 -4.69 -1.81 -5.65
N ASP A 189 -3.55 -1.54 -5.02
CA ASP A 189 -2.23 -1.98 -5.45
C ASP A 189 -1.88 -3.29 -4.73
N PRO A 190 -1.63 -4.40 -5.45
CA PRO A 190 -1.22 -5.66 -4.84
C PRO A 190 0.16 -5.62 -4.19
N LYS A 191 0.92 -4.53 -4.36
CA LYS A 191 2.18 -4.24 -3.65
C LYS A 191 1.97 -3.28 -2.47
N GLN A 192 0.77 -3.29 -1.91
CA GLN A 192 0.44 -2.50 -0.73
C GLN A 192 -0.62 -3.23 0.12
N THR A 193 -0.36 -4.50 0.44
CA THR A 193 -1.28 -5.31 1.24
C THR A 193 -0.99 -5.17 2.74
N ILE A 194 -1.99 -4.67 3.46
CA ILE A 194 -1.91 -4.39 4.91
C ILE A 194 -2.81 -5.38 5.65
N LEU A 195 -2.20 -6.17 6.54
CA LEU A 195 -2.90 -6.97 7.54
C LEU A 195 -3.13 -6.14 8.81
N ILE A 196 -4.39 -6.08 9.25
CA ILE A 196 -4.80 -5.44 10.49
C ILE A 196 -5.18 -6.53 11.49
N LEU A 197 -4.37 -6.64 12.55
CA LEU A 197 -4.59 -7.54 13.67
C LEU A 197 -5.05 -6.75 14.90
N GLU A 198 -6.22 -7.12 15.44
CA GLU A 198 -6.82 -6.51 16.62
C GLU A 198 -7.19 -7.58 17.66
N ASP A 199 -6.93 -7.30 18.94
CA ASP A 199 -7.25 -8.20 20.05
C ASP A 199 -8.68 -8.04 20.59
N GLU A 200 -9.32 -6.89 20.33
CA GLU A 200 -10.72 -6.60 20.74
C GLU A 200 -11.75 -6.79 19.59
N GLY A 201 -11.27 -7.26 18.45
CA GLY A 201 -12.05 -7.46 17.22
C GLY A 201 -12.31 -6.16 16.46
N VAL A 202 -12.64 -6.32 15.18
CA VAL A 202 -12.96 -5.21 14.27
C VAL A 202 -14.46 -5.16 14.05
N HIS A 203 -15.06 -3.98 14.14
CA HIS A 203 -16.49 -3.81 13.93
C HIS A 203 -16.78 -3.57 12.43
N PHE A 204 -17.54 -4.49 11.84
CA PHE A 204 -17.68 -4.62 10.39
C PHE A 204 -18.52 -3.51 9.72
N SER A 205 -19.28 -2.71 10.49
CA SER A 205 -19.99 -1.57 9.89
C SER A 205 -19.03 -0.60 9.19
N SER A 206 -17.81 -0.51 9.70
CA SER A 206 -16.78 0.44 9.29
C SER A 206 -16.04 0.05 8.02
N THR A 207 -16.20 -1.20 7.62
CA THR A 207 -15.65 -1.73 6.39
C THR A 207 -16.63 -1.61 5.23
N LEU A 208 -17.94 -1.40 5.47
CA LEU A 208 -18.98 -1.43 4.45
C LEU A 208 -18.71 -0.50 3.25
N ARG A 209 -18.22 0.72 3.52
CA ARG A 209 -17.85 1.70 2.50
C ARG A 209 -16.67 1.27 1.64
N TYR A 210 -15.76 0.48 2.20
CA TYR A 210 -14.46 0.19 1.62
C TYR A 210 -14.28 -1.28 1.23
N ARG A 211 -15.37 -2.06 1.19
CA ARG A 211 -15.32 -3.52 0.96
C ARG A 211 -14.60 -3.89 -0.32
N SER A 212 -14.71 -3.05 -1.36
CA SER A 212 -13.99 -3.27 -2.62
C SER A 212 -12.46 -3.26 -2.47
N ARG A 213 -11.91 -2.79 -1.34
CA ARG A 213 -10.47 -2.85 -1.02
C ARG A 213 -10.12 -3.87 0.06
N ILE A 214 -11.10 -4.60 0.60
CA ILE A 214 -10.86 -5.63 1.62
C ILE A 214 -10.70 -6.97 0.91
N LYS A 215 -9.44 -7.35 0.72
CA LYS A 215 -9.04 -8.59 0.03
C LYS A 215 -9.52 -9.83 0.76
N SER A 216 -9.45 -9.81 2.09
CA SER A 216 -9.89 -10.94 2.91
C SER A 216 -10.26 -10.53 4.33
N LEU A 217 -11.23 -11.23 4.90
CA LEU A 217 -11.60 -11.16 6.31
C LEU A 217 -11.35 -12.54 6.92
N PHE A 218 -10.73 -12.57 8.10
CA PHE A 218 -10.51 -13.80 8.84
C PHE A 218 -11.27 -13.81 10.17
N TYR A 219 -11.66 -15.01 10.58
CA TYR A 219 -11.99 -15.32 11.97
C TYR A 219 -11.05 -16.41 12.47
N VAL A 220 -11.05 -16.63 13.78
CA VAL A 220 -10.25 -17.67 14.43
C VAL A 220 -11.20 -18.68 15.07
N ASP A 221 -11.06 -19.95 14.69
CA ASP A 221 -11.88 -21.04 15.19
C ASP A 221 -11.60 -21.36 16.67
N GLU A 222 -12.31 -22.34 17.22
CA GLU A 222 -12.15 -22.75 18.62
C GLU A 222 -10.77 -23.37 18.90
N GLN A 223 -10.11 -23.90 17.88
CA GLN A 223 -8.78 -24.48 17.98
C GLN A 223 -7.67 -23.43 17.81
N GLY A 224 -8.02 -22.19 17.48
CA GLY A 224 -7.07 -21.08 17.33
C GLY A 224 -6.54 -20.90 15.90
N PHE A 225 -7.05 -21.64 14.92
CA PHE A 225 -6.62 -21.54 13.53
C PHE A 225 -7.41 -20.47 12.77
N TYR A 226 -6.74 -19.82 11.82
CA TYR A 226 -7.32 -18.81 10.95
C TYR A 226 -8.22 -19.47 9.90
N GLN A 227 -9.42 -18.92 9.76
CA GLN A 227 -10.41 -19.32 8.78
C GLN A 227 -10.85 -18.10 7.99
N GLN A 228 -10.82 -18.21 6.67
CA GLN A 228 -11.30 -17.13 5.82
C GLN A 228 -12.83 -17.04 5.90
N ALA A 229 -13.32 -15.82 6.09
CA ALA A 229 -14.73 -15.50 6.00
C ALA A 229 -15.20 -15.77 4.57
N SER A 230 -16.32 -16.48 4.44
CA SER A 230 -17.00 -16.72 3.18
C SER A 230 -18.49 -16.65 3.41
N SER A 231 -19.26 -16.43 2.33
CA SER A 231 -20.73 -16.41 2.37
C SER A 231 -21.35 -17.69 2.95
N GLN A 232 -20.59 -18.79 3.05
CA GLN A 232 -21.05 -20.08 3.57
C GLN A 232 -20.65 -20.35 5.03
N SER A 233 -19.55 -19.78 5.52
CA SER A 233 -18.97 -20.10 6.84
C SER A 233 -19.15 -18.98 7.87
N PHE A 234 -18.93 -17.74 7.45
CA PHE A 234 -19.01 -16.55 8.30
C PHE A 234 -19.09 -15.32 7.39
N ASP A 235 -20.24 -14.66 7.41
CA ASP A 235 -20.52 -13.46 6.63
C ASP A 235 -21.12 -12.40 7.56
N PRO A 236 -20.31 -11.46 8.09
CA PRO A 236 -20.81 -10.46 9.00
C PRO A 236 -21.93 -9.63 8.38
N THR A 237 -22.99 -9.46 9.15
CA THR A 237 -24.18 -8.73 8.75
C THR A 237 -24.35 -7.48 9.61
N TYR A 238 -24.79 -6.38 8.99
CA TYR A 238 -25.14 -5.15 9.68
C TYR A 238 -26.47 -4.61 9.15
N LEU A 239 -27.31 -4.11 10.05
CA LEU A 239 -28.54 -3.41 9.67
C LEU A 239 -28.22 -1.94 9.50
N VAL A 240 -28.56 -1.39 8.34
CA VAL A 240 -28.45 0.05 8.07
C VAL A 240 -29.73 0.56 7.44
N PRO A 241 -30.08 1.85 7.61
CA PRO A 241 -31.15 2.45 6.82
C PRO A 241 -30.88 2.28 5.32
N LYS A 242 -31.93 1.99 4.53
CA LYS A 242 -31.86 1.82 3.08
C LYS A 242 -31.13 2.98 2.39
N ILE A 243 -31.39 4.21 2.81
CA ILE A 243 -30.69 5.40 2.32
C ILE A 243 -29.17 5.37 2.55
N VAL A 244 -28.72 4.88 3.71
CA VAL A 244 -27.29 4.74 4.02
C VAL A 244 -26.70 3.65 3.13
N HIS A 245 -27.36 2.50 3.01
CA HIS A 245 -26.92 1.42 2.11
C HIS A 245 -26.75 1.91 0.66
N ASP A 246 -27.76 2.58 0.11
CA ASP A 246 -27.75 3.06 -1.27
C ASP A 246 -26.69 4.15 -1.48
N THR A 247 -26.44 5.00 -0.48
CA THR A 247 -25.36 5.98 -0.49
C THR A 247 -23.99 5.31 -0.49
N LEU A 248 -23.75 4.35 0.41
CA LEU A 248 -22.47 3.65 0.49
C LEU A 248 -22.15 2.90 -0.80
N LYS A 249 -23.16 2.29 -1.43
CA LYS A 249 -23.01 1.62 -2.73
C LYS A 249 -22.59 2.61 -3.82
N GLN A 250 -23.21 3.79 -3.89
CA GLN A 250 -22.85 4.81 -4.87
C GLN A 250 -21.44 5.38 -4.63
N VAL A 251 -21.05 5.58 -3.38
CA VAL A 251 -19.70 6.06 -3.03
C VAL A 251 -18.63 5.02 -3.34
N ASP A 252 -18.90 3.72 -3.12
CA ASP A 252 -17.96 2.66 -3.48
C ASP A 252 -17.80 2.54 -5.00
N GLN A 253 -18.88 2.73 -5.77
CA GLN A 253 -18.89 2.65 -7.23
C GLN A 253 -18.48 3.96 -7.92
N PHE A 254 -17.93 4.93 -7.18
CA PHE A 254 -17.57 6.22 -7.75
C PHE A 254 -16.42 6.06 -8.76
N THR A 255 -16.62 6.61 -9.95
CA THR A 255 -15.62 6.62 -11.01
C THR A 255 -15.27 8.05 -11.40
N ASP A 256 -14.12 8.21 -12.05
CA ASP A 256 -13.78 9.44 -12.75
C ASP A 256 -14.56 9.57 -14.08
N ASN A 257 -14.18 10.58 -14.88
CA ASN A 257 -14.82 10.86 -16.17
C ASN A 257 -14.46 9.84 -17.27
N SER A 258 -13.42 9.03 -17.07
CA SER A 258 -13.04 7.92 -17.95
C SER A 258 -13.74 6.61 -17.56
N GLY A 259 -14.44 6.58 -16.43
CA GLY A 259 -15.06 5.37 -15.88
C GLY A 259 -14.10 4.54 -15.02
N LYS A 260 -12.89 5.04 -14.73
CA LYS A 260 -11.95 4.39 -13.81
C LYS A 260 -12.42 4.59 -12.38
N ALA A 261 -12.40 3.53 -11.58
CA ALA A 261 -12.76 3.60 -10.17
C ALA A 261 -11.85 4.57 -9.39
N SER A 262 -12.46 5.32 -8.48
CA SER A 262 -11.79 6.42 -7.78
C SER A 262 -12.00 6.30 -6.27
N PHE A 263 -10.91 6.41 -5.50
CA PHE A 263 -11.01 6.61 -4.06
C PHE A 263 -11.57 8.01 -3.76
N ILE A 264 -12.56 8.08 -2.88
CA ILE A 264 -13.11 9.34 -2.36
C ILE A 264 -12.70 9.46 -0.90
N PRO A 265 -11.98 10.50 -0.46
CA PRO A 265 -11.70 10.70 0.95
C PRO A 265 -12.96 11.13 1.71
N ALA A 266 -13.10 10.64 2.95
CA ALA A 266 -14.13 11.09 3.89
C ALA A 266 -14.10 12.61 4.09
N ALA A 267 -12.90 13.21 4.00
CA ALA A 267 -12.68 14.65 4.14
C ALA A 267 -13.35 15.50 3.05
N TRP A 268 -13.85 14.91 1.96
CA TRP A 268 -14.54 15.64 0.89
C TRP A 268 -16.04 15.76 1.09
N PHE A 269 -16.62 14.98 2.01
CA PHE A 269 -18.01 15.14 2.40
C PHE A 269 -18.14 16.25 3.44
N ILE A 270 -19.14 17.10 3.27
CA ILE A 270 -19.48 18.13 4.25
C ILE A 270 -20.17 17.51 5.48
N ASP A 271 -20.00 18.10 6.66
CA ASP A 271 -20.54 17.56 7.91
C ASP A 271 -22.08 17.43 7.87
N GLU A 272 -22.76 18.31 7.14
CA GLU A 272 -24.21 18.25 6.93
C GLU A 272 -24.64 16.97 6.23
N PHE A 273 -23.85 16.49 5.26
CA PHE A 273 -24.13 15.26 4.50
C PHE A 273 -24.18 14.04 5.42
N HIS A 274 -23.16 13.90 6.26
CA HIS A 274 -23.10 12.88 7.30
C HIS A 274 -24.27 12.97 8.28
N GLN A 275 -24.55 14.18 8.79
CA GLN A 275 -25.61 14.41 9.77
C GLN A 275 -27.01 14.11 9.20
N ALA A 276 -27.24 14.40 7.92
CA ALA A 276 -28.52 14.10 7.29
C ALA A 276 -28.78 12.59 7.15
N LEU A 277 -27.71 11.80 6.99
CA LEU A 277 -27.82 10.36 6.75
C LEU A 277 -27.97 9.52 8.03
N TYR A 278 -27.23 9.81 9.11
CA TYR A 278 -27.21 8.91 10.28
C TYR A 278 -26.88 9.52 11.66
N LYS A 279 -27.23 10.79 11.94
CA LYS A 279 -26.88 11.54 13.18
C LYS A 279 -27.01 10.84 14.54
N SER A 280 -27.86 9.82 14.71
CA SER A 280 -28.03 9.09 15.99
C SER A 280 -27.71 7.59 15.92
N TYR A 281 -27.27 7.07 14.77
CA TYR A 281 -26.92 5.66 14.59
C TYR A 281 -25.42 5.41 14.80
N GLU A 282 -24.67 6.39 15.33
CA GLU A 282 -23.34 6.09 15.87
C GLU A 282 -23.53 5.08 16.99
N SER A 283 -23.18 3.83 16.71
CA SER A 283 -23.23 2.79 17.73
C SER A 283 -22.36 3.25 18.90
N PRO A 284 -22.87 3.28 20.14
CA PRO A 284 -22.05 3.58 21.31
C PRO A 284 -20.91 2.57 21.49
N ASP A 285 -20.96 1.42 20.79
CA ASP A 285 -19.89 0.41 20.74
C ASP A 285 -18.81 0.74 19.69
N VAL A 286 -18.24 1.96 19.76
CA VAL A 286 -17.01 2.26 19.00
C VAL A 286 -15.86 1.46 19.63
N LYS A 287 -15.67 0.22 19.18
CA LYS A 287 -14.59 -0.67 19.64
C LYS A 287 -13.22 -0.08 19.33
N HIS A 288 -12.24 -0.42 20.15
CA HIS A 288 -10.86 0.02 20.02
C HIS A 288 -10.30 -0.13 18.59
N GLY A 289 -10.52 -1.29 17.96
CA GLY A 289 -10.02 -1.61 16.61
C GLY A 289 -10.63 -0.82 15.45
N LEU A 290 -11.68 -0.02 15.69
CA LEU A 290 -12.27 0.82 14.65
C LEU A 290 -11.34 1.95 14.21
N ARG A 291 -10.63 2.57 15.16
CA ARG A 291 -9.80 3.74 14.86
C ARG A 291 -8.56 3.36 14.05
N PRO A 292 -7.82 2.28 14.39
CA PRO A 292 -6.73 1.81 13.56
C PRO A 292 -7.16 1.44 12.14
N LEU A 293 -8.28 0.73 12.02
CA LEU A 293 -8.85 0.38 10.73
C LEU A 293 -9.19 1.62 9.89
N HIS A 294 -9.95 2.57 10.43
CA HIS A 294 -10.34 3.79 9.71
C HIS A 294 -9.14 4.59 9.24
N TYR A 295 -8.14 4.75 10.11
CA TYR A 295 -6.95 5.50 9.73
C TYR A 295 -6.24 4.83 8.54
N LEU A 296 -6.05 3.51 8.57
CA LEU A 296 -5.39 2.79 7.48
C LEU A 296 -6.21 2.84 6.18
N LEU A 297 -7.53 2.67 6.26
CA LEU A 297 -8.43 2.75 5.10
C LEU A 297 -8.40 4.12 4.42
N GLU A 298 -8.40 5.19 5.21
CA GLU A 298 -8.48 6.56 4.71
C GLU A 298 -7.12 7.07 4.23
N HIS A 299 -6.06 6.81 5.00
CA HIS A 299 -4.74 7.38 4.72
C HIS A 299 -3.91 6.59 3.72
N ASN A 300 -4.39 5.42 3.27
CA ASN A 300 -3.75 4.58 2.26
C ASN A 300 -4.75 4.25 1.13
N PRO A 301 -5.01 5.20 0.21
CA PRO A 301 -6.04 5.05 -0.83
C PRO A 301 -5.90 3.80 -1.72
N HIS A 302 -4.66 3.40 -2.01
CA HIS A 302 -4.36 2.26 -2.86
C HIS A 302 -4.12 0.95 -2.11
N ALA A 303 -4.19 0.92 -0.77
CA ALA A 303 -3.91 -0.32 -0.05
C ALA A 303 -4.98 -1.40 -0.29
N GLU A 304 -4.53 -2.64 -0.34
CA GLU A 304 -5.37 -3.81 -0.08
C GLU A 304 -5.39 -4.08 1.42
N LEU A 305 -6.55 -4.42 1.97
CA LEU A 305 -6.70 -4.65 3.40
C LEU A 305 -7.09 -6.09 3.67
N ILE A 306 -6.41 -6.68 4.66
CA ILE A 306 -6.80 -7.95 5.27
C ILE A 306 -7.11 -7.66 6.73
N VAL A 307 -8.27 -8.13 7.19
CA VAL A 307 -8.73 -7.87 8.55
C VAL A 307 -8.89 -9.20 9.28
N GLY A 308 -8.34 -9.30 10.48
CA GLY A 308 -8.49 -10.51 11.30
C GLY A 308 -8.22 -10.27 12.78
N PRO A 309 -8.78 -11.11 13.67
CA PRO A 309 -8.48 -11.02 15.08
C PRO A 309 -7.07 -11.58 15.38
N TYR A 310 -6.50 -11.16 16.51
CA TYR A 310 -5.39 -11.88 17.14
C TYR A 310 -5.84 -13.30 17.56
N PRO A 311 -5.01 -14.34 17.41
CA PRO A 311 -5.47 -15.71 17.59
C PRO A 311 -5.69 -16.08 19.06
N LYS A 312 -6.57 -17.06 19.28
CA LYS A 312 -6.86 -17.67 20.57
C LYS A 312 -5.77 -18.65 20.98
N LEU A 313 -4.61 -18.14 21.39
CA LEU A 313 -3.44 -19.00 21.66
C LEU A 313 -3.56 -19.83 22.94
N TYR A 314 -4.07 -19.25 24.03
CA TYR A 314 -4.28 -19.96 25.29
C TYR A 314 -5.69 -20.54 25.40
N SER A 315 -6.69 -19.76 25.01
CA SER A 315 -8.10 -20.14 25.15
C SER A 315 -8.54 -21.28 24.23
N SER A 316 -7.77 -21.61 23.20
CA SER A 316 -7.99 -22.84 22.41
C SER A 316 -7.57 -24.12 23.13
N ARG A 317 -6.72 -24.03 24.16
CA ARG A 317 -6.11 -25.17 24.88
C ARG A 317 -6.05 -24.94 26.38
N TYR A 318 -7.19 -24.58 26.99
CA TYR A 318 -7.29 -24.45 28.45
C TYR A 318 -6.91 -25.74 29.20
N ASP A 319 -7.07 -26.91 28.59
CA ASP A 319 -6.62 -28.20 29.12
C ASP A 319 -5.10 -28.25 29.39
N LEU A 320 -4.31 -27.57 28.55
CA LEU A 320 -2.86 -27.45 28.71
C LEU A 320 -2.49 -26.22 29.55
N TYR A 321 -3.12 -25.09 29.26
CA TYR A 321 -2.83 -23.82 29.90
C TYR A 321 -3.10 -23.86 31.41
N CYS A 322 -4.27 -24.34 31.83
CA CYS A 322 -4.64 -24.43 33.25
C CYS A 322 -3.93 -25.57 34.01
N ASN A 323 -3.12 -26.39 33.34
CA ASN A 323 -2.29 -27.43 33.94
C ASN A 323 -0.85 -27.39 33.39
N PRO A 324 -0.05 -26.38 33.74
CA PRO A 324 1.20 -26.04 33.08
C PRO A 324 2.37 -26.91 33.55
N THR A 325 2.25 -28.22 33.38
CA THR A 325 3.39 -29.14 33.51
C THR A 325 4.41 -28.89 32.39
N GLU A 326 5.66 -29.32 32.59
CA GLU A 326 6.71 -29.28 31.56
C GLU A 326 6.24 -29.79 30.20
N ALA A 327 5.54 -30.93 30.20
CA ALA A 327 5.01 -31.57 29.00
C ALA A 327 3.91 -30.72 28.36
N ASN A 328 2.99 -30.15 29.15
CA ASN A 328 1.88 -29.35 28.64
C ASN A 328 2.34 -28.00 28.08
N ILE A 329 3.32 -27.35 28.70
CA ILE A 329 3.93 -26.12 28.15
C ILE A 329 4.56 -26.40 26.77
N LYS A 330 5.24 -27.55 26.62
CA LYS A 330 5.81 -27.96 25.33
C LYS A 330 4.73 -28.24 24.28
N LEU A 331 3.64 -28.90 24.66
CA LEU A 331 2.50 -29.14 23.77
C LEU A 331 1.82 -27.83 23.36
N LEU A 332 1.66 -26.89 24.29
CA LEU A 332 1.09 -25.57 24.01
C LEU A 332 1.96 -24.78 23.03
N LYS A 333 3.28 -24.76 23.23
CA LYS A 333 4.23 -24.14 22.28
C LYS A 333 4.16 -24.80 20.90
N SER A 334 4.04 -26.13 20.84
CA SER A 334 3.86 -26.86 19.57
C SER A 334 2.54 -26.52 18.88
N HIS A 335 1.46 -26.30 19.64
CA HIS A 335 0.17 -25.86 19.11
C HIS A 335 0.25 -24.46 18.53
N THR A 336 0.87 -23.53 19.26
CA THR A 336 1.12 -22.17 18.74
C THR A 336 2.02 -22.16 17.52
N GLN A 337 3.02 -23.05 17.44
CA GLN A 337 3.85 -23.21 16.25
C GLN A 337 3.01 -23.61 15.01
N GLN A 338 2.05 -24.54 15.17
CA GLN A 338 1.16 -24.93 14.07
C GLN A 338 0.26 -23.77 13.60
N ILE A 339 -0.29 -23.01 14.55
CA ILE A 339 -1.08 -21.80 14.23
C ILE A 339 -0.20 -20.78 13.50
N ALA A 340 1.02 -20.55 13.96
CA ALA A 340 1.96 -19.60 13.35
C ALA A 340 2.37 -20.01 11.92
N GLU A 341 2.60 -21.31 11.68
CA GLU A 341 2.89 -21.85 10.36
C GLU A 341 1.69 -21.70 9.41
N GLN A 342 0.49 -22.02 9.88
CA GLN A 342 -0.74 -21.80 9.10
C GLN A 342 -0.90 -20.30 8.78
N PHE A 343 -0.81 -19.42 9.77
CA PHE A 343 -0.92 -17.98 9.60
C PHE A 343 0.10 -17.44 8.59
N LYS A 344 1.36 -17.86 8.69
CA LYS A 344 2.40 -17.45 7.75
C LYS A 344 2.08 -17.88 6.32
N GLN A 345 1.63 -19.11 6.12
CA GLN A 345 1.27 -19.59 4.78
C GLN A 345 0.01 -18.89 4.27
N THR A 346 -1.11 -19.03 4.98
CA THR A 346 -2.44 -18.70 4.46
C THR A 346 -2.79 -17.23 4.53
N VAL A 347 -2.20 -16.49 5.48
CA VAL A 347 -2.48 -15.06 5.67
C VAL A 347 -1.35 -14.22 5.09
N LEU A 348 -0.10 -14.51 5.43
CA LEU A 348 1.00 -13.65 4.99
C LEU A 348 1.43 -13.93 3.53
N GLN A 349 1.65 -15.20 3.18
CA GLN A 349 2.20 -15.57 1.88
C GLN A 349 1.12 -15.66 0.79
N ASP A 350 0.05 -16.41 1.01
CA ASP A 350 -0.99 -16.65 -0.01
C ASP A 350 -1.77 -15.37 -0.38
N LEU A 351 -1.72 -14.33 0.48
CA LEU A 351 -2.37 -13.04 0.24
C LEU A 351 -1.38 -11.88 0.04
N ASP A 352 -0.09 -12.17 -0.08
CA ASP A 352 0.98 -11.19 -0.36
C ASP A 352 1.03 -10.03 0.66
N VAL A 353 0.89 -10.31 1.96
CA VAL A 353 0.98 -9.28 3.01
C VAL A 353 2.39 -8.70 3.05
N GLU A 354 2.49 -7.38 2.97
CA GLU A 354 3.74 -6.63 3.15
C GLU A 354 3.79 -5.88 4.47
N TYR A 355 2.63 -5.49 5.02
CA TYR A 355 2.55 -4.69 6.24
C TYR A 355 1.62 -5.32 7.27
N ILE A 356 2.04 -5.34 8.53
CA ILE A 356 1.20 -5.73 9.66
C ILE A 356 1.01 -4.53 10.58
N ASN A 357 -0.24 -4.14 10.82
CA ASN A 357 -0.59 -3.31 11.96
C ASN A 357 -1.12 -4.19 13.09
N PHE A 358 -0.35 -4.29 14.17
CA PHE A 358 -0.76 -4.91 15.43
C PHE A 358 -0.95 -3.84 16.49
N SER A 359 -2.15 -3.27 16.54
CA SER A 359 -2.52 -2.19 17.47
C SER A 359 -2.79 -2.69 18.89
N ALA A 360 -2.06 -3.72 19.32
CA ALA A 360 -2.15 -4.31 20.66
C ALA A 360 -0.78 -4.81 21.13
N GLY A 361 -0.76 -5.46 22.29
CA GLY A 361 0.41 -6.10 22.86
C GLY A 361 -0.01 -7.14 23.89
N THR A 362 0.89 -8.04 24.23
CA THR A 362 0.63 -9.07 25.24
C THR A 362 1.43 -8.76 26.50
N THR A 363 0.89 -9.16 27.66
CA THR A 363 1.63 -9.05 28.93
C THR A 363 1.36 -10.26 29.79
N ILE A 364 2.29 -10.63 30.67
CA ILE A 364 2.03 -11.71 31.64
C ILE A 364 0.80 -11.38 32.47
N GLN A 365 0.65 -10.14 32.95
CA GLN A 365 -0.49 -9.76 33.77
C GLN A 365 -1.83 -9.88 33.02
N ARG A 366 -2.01 -9.17 31.90
CA ARG A 366 -3.29 -9.14 31.15
C ARG A 366 -3.57 -10.46 30.44
N THR A 367 -2.55 -11.04 29.81
CA THR A 367 -2.71 -12.19 28.91
C THR A 367 -2.73 -13.52 29.66
N LEU A 368 -2.00 -13.63 30.77
CA LEU A 368 -1.95 -14.87 31.55
C LEU A 368 -2.69 -14.73 32.88
N VAL A 369 -2.23 -13.84 33.78
CA VAL A 369 -2.71 -13.83 35.17
C VAL A 369 -4.20 -13.51 35.26
N ASP A 370 -4.67 -12.48 34.54
CA ASP A 370 -6.07 -12.08 34.55
C ASP A 370 -6.97 -13.13 33.88
N ASP A 371 -6.47 -13.80 32.84
CA ASP A 371 -7.17 -14.89 32.16
C ASP A 371 -7.25 -16.15 33.04
N TRP A 372 -6.15 -16.50 33.71
CA TRP A 372 -6.08 -17.62 34.65
C TRP A 372 -7.12 -17.46 35.76
N GLY A 373 -7.21 -16.28 36.37
CA GLY A 373 -8.16 -16.02 37.44
C GLY A 373 -9.63 -16.13 37.01
N LYS A 374 -9.91 -16.03 35.71
CA LYS A 374 -11.26 -16.16 35.14
C LYS A 374 -11.57 -17.60 34.71
N ASN A 375 -10.57 -18.30 34.17
CA ASN A 375 -10.80 -19.54 33.40
C ASN A 375 -10.14 -20.79 33.97
N CYS A 376 -9.21 -20.67 34.94
CA CYS A 376 -8.51 -21.79 35.53
C CYS A 376 -8.83 -21.95 37.02
N GLU A 377 -8.82 -23.19 37.50
CA GLU A 377 -8.96 -23.49 38.93
C GLU A 377 -7.62 -23.46 39.65
N GLY A 378 -7.63 -23.05 40.92
CA GLY A 378 -6.46 -23.08 41.79
C GLY A 378 -5.62 -21.79 41.80
N PRO A 379 -4.51 -21.78 42.55
CA PRO A 379 -3.69 -20.58 42.72
C PRO A 379 -2.97 -20.19 41.43
N LYS A 380 -2.67 -18.90 41.29
CA LYS A 380 -1.79 -18.37 40.24
C LYS A 380 -0.48 -19.17 40.19
N PRO A 381 0.01 -19.58 39.00
CA PRO A 381 1.32 -20.21 38.87
C PRO A 381 2.46 -19.33 39.38
N SER A 382 3.59 -19.95 39.68
CA SER A 382 4.83 -19.24 39.99
C SER A 382 5.28 -18.37 38.80
N ASP A 383 6.06 -17.33 39.08
CA ASP A 383 6.53 -16.42 38.04
C ASP A 383 7.44 -17.12 37.00
N GLU A 384 8.21 -18.14 37.42
CA GLU A 384 8.99 -18.97 36.49
C GLU A 384 8.10 -19.73 35.50
N VAL A 385 6.99 -20.30 35.99
CA VAL A 385 6.03 -21.00 35.14
C VAL A 385 5.30 -20.03 34.20
N LEU A 386 4.92 -18.85 34.71
CA LEU A 386 4.29 -17.82 33.88
C LEU A 386 5.20 -17.31 32.78
N ALA A 387 6.49 -17.07 33.05
CA ALA A 387 7.45 -16.66 32.02
C ALA A 387 7.57 -17.72 30.91
N ARG A 388 7.56 -19.00 31.29
CA ARG A 388 7.63 -20.11 30.33
C ARG A 388 6.35 -20.31 29.53
N LEU A 389 5.18 -20.09 30.15
CA LEU A 389 3.91 -20.02 29.45
C LEU A 389 3.89 -18.85 28.47
N TYR A 390 4.39 -17.69 28.89
CA TYR A 390 4.45 -16.51 28.04
C TYR A 390 5.35 -16.71 26.81
N ASP A 391 6.44 -17.46 26.93
CA ASP A 391 7.29 -17.80 25.79
C ASP A 391 6.62 -18.77 24.79
N THR A 392 5.51 -19.44 25.16
CA THR A 392 4.86 -20.37 24.21
C THR A 392 4.25 -19.65 23.01
N ILE A 393 3.98 -18.35 23.10
CA ILE A 393 3.41 -17.56 21.99
C ILE A 393 4.46 -16.92 21.08
N ARG A 394 5.75 -17.03 21.42
CA ARG A 394 6.87 -16.53 20.60
C ARG A 394 6.80 -16.97 19.13
N PRO A 395 6.47 -18.23 18.77
CA PRO A 395 6.34 -18.63 17.38
C PRO A 395 5.41 -17.74 16.54
N PHE A 396 4.33 -17.23 17.15
CA PHE A 396 3.41 -16.35 16.46
C PHE A 396 3.99 -14.94 16.28
N TYR A 397 4.73 -14.42 17.26
CA TYR A 397 5.51 -13.19 17.12
C TYR A 397 6.60 -13.33 16.05
N ASP A 398 7.29 -14.47 15.97
CA ASP A 398 8.25 -14.74 14.90
C ASP A 398 7.58 -14.73 13.51
N ALA A 399 6.39 -15.32 13.39
CA ALA A 399 5.63 -15.26 12.14
C ALA A 399 5.24 -13.82 11.75
N MET A 400 4.81 -12.99 12.70
CA MET A 400 4.46 -11.59 12.42
C MET A 400 5.67 -10.71 12.11
N PHE A 401 6.78 -10.89 12.83
CA PHE A 401 7.84 -9.88 12.91
C PHE A 401 9.22 -10.33 12.43
N ASN A 402 9.38 -11.60 12.06
CA ASN A 402 10.60 -12.15 11.46
C ASN A 402 10.34 -12.81 10.09
N THR A 403 9.13 -12.67 9.53
CA THR A 403 8.86 -13.11 8.16
C THR A 403 9.51 -12.14 7.17
N GLU A 404 10.30 -12.70 6.25
CA GLU A 404 10.96 -11.94 5.19
C GLU A 404 9.94 -11.18 4.36
N GLY A 405 10.23 -9.90 4.15
CA GLY A 405 9.42 -8.98 3.38
C GLY A 405 8.11 -8.52 4.00
N VAL A 406 7.92 -8.81 5.29
CA VAL A 406 6.77 -8.34 6.07
C VAL A 406 7.24 -7.34 7.12
N MET A 407 6.79 -6.09 7.01
CA MET A 407 7.09 -5.02 7.95
C MET A 407 5.98 -4.88 9.00
N GLY A 408 6.33 -5.02 10.28
CA GLY A 408 5.36 -4.98 11.38
C GLY A 408 5.41 -3.68 12.20
N PHE A 409 4.24 -3.19 12.57
CA PHE A 409 4.05 -2.06 13.47
C PHE A 409 3.24 -2.53 14.67
N GLN A 410 3.86 -2.48 15.85
CA GLN A 410 3.23 -2.90 17.10
C GLN A 410 2.98 -1.68 18.01
N ALA A 411 1.82 -1.61 18.63
CA ALA A 411 1.57 -0.62 19.68
C ALA A 411 2.42 -0.90 20.94
N GLY A 412 3.16 0.10 21.39
CA GLY A 412 3.88 0.09 22.67
C GLY A 412 2.96 0.33 23.86
N THR A 413 3.44 0.01 25.06
CA THR A 413 2.70 0.19 26.32
C THR A 413 3.55 0.86 27.40
N THR A 414 2.96 1.20 28.53
CA THR A 414 3.64 1.82 29.69
C THR A 414 3.96 0.77 30.75
N ASN A 415 4.88 1.10 31.67
CA ASN A 415 5.34 0.22 32.75
C ASN A 415 5.90 -1.12 32.25
N MET A 416 6.62 -1.10 31.13
CA MET A 416 7.20 -2.29 30.52
C MET A 416 8.33 -2.85 31.38
N THR A 417 8.37 -4.17 31.55
CA THR A 417 9.46 -4.86 32.26
C THR A 417 9.90 -6.09 31.50
N GLU A 418 11.15 -6.54 31.71
CA GLU A 418 11.67 -7.77 31.10
C GLU A 418 10.84 -9.00 31.43
N TYR A 419 10.20 -9.02 32.61
CA TYR A 419 9.29 -10.08 32.98
C TYR A 419 7.93 -9.93 32.30
N ASN A 420 7.23 -8.82 32.54
CA ASN A 420 5.83 -8.69 32.14
C ASN A 420 5.64 -8.49 30.62
N ASN A 421 6.66 -7.98 29.92
CA ASN A 421 6.61 -7.54 28.52
C ASN A 421 7.72 -8.18 27.68
N ALA A 422 8.20 -9.36 28.05
CA ALA A 422 9.38 -10.00 27.45
C ALA A 422 9.38 -10.04 25.91
N LEU A 423 8.20 -10.22 25.28
CA LEU A 423 8.04 -10.22 23.81
C LEU A 423 7.95 -8.81 23.23
N ASP A 424 7.23 -7.90 23.88
CA ASP A 424 7.12 -6.51 23.42
C ASP A 424 8.49 -5.80 23.42
N ILE A 425 9.39 -6.13 24.35
CA ILE A 425 10.71 -5.47 24.42
C ILE A 425 11.81 -6.22 23.66
N ASP A 426 11.51 -7.38 23.07
CA ASP A 426 12.49 -8.21 22.39
C ASP A 426 12.98 -7.55 21.09
N LYS A 427 14.29 -7.30 21.02
CA LYS A 427 14.94 -6.65 19.87
C LYS A 427 15.32 -7.62 18.75
N SER A 428 15.09 -8.92 18.93
CA SER A 428 15.28 -9.92 17.86
C SER A 428 14.20 -9.90 16.78
N PHE A 429 13.09 -9.19 17.01
CA PHE A 429 12.04 -8.95 16.02
C PHE A 429 12.44 -7.82 15.06
N GLU A 430 13.30 -8.13 14.08
CA GLU A 430 14.00 -7.12 13.28
C GLU A 430 13.07 -6.33 12.34
N ASN A 431 12.00 -6.94 11.84
CA ASN A 431 11.05 -6.28 10.95
C ASN A 431 9.98 -5.49 11.71
N ARG A 432 10.02 -5.49 13.03
CA ARG A 432 9.07 -4.79 13.89
C ARG A 432 9.55 -3.38 14.25
N SER A 433 8.62 -2.43 14.24
CA SER A 433 8.75 -1.15 14.94
C SER A 433 7.73 -1.06 16.07
N LEU A 434 8.20 -0.89 17.31
CA LEU A 434 7.35 -0.65 18.47
C LEU A 434 7.02 0.85 18.59
N ILE A 435 5.74 1.18 18.49
CA ILE A 435 5.24 2.55 18.30
C ILE A 435 4.60 3.09 19.57
N ALA A 436 5.04 4.27 19.98
CA ALA A 436 4.41 5.06 21.02
C ALA A 436 4.05 6.45 20.49
N TYR A 437 3.60 7.32 21.39
CA TYR A 437 3.25 8.70 21.05
C TYR A 437 3.81 9.70 22.05
N PHE A 438 3.88 10.95 21.61
CA PHE A 438 4.06 12.11 22.47
C PHE A 438 3.01 13.16 22.08
N GLU A 439 2.72 14.08 22.98
CA GLU A 439 1.67 15.08 22.78
C GLU A 439 2.28 16.46 22.55
N SER A 440 2.06 17.00 21.36
CA SER A 440 2.32 18.40 21.03
C SER A 440 1.35 18.90 19.96
N LEU A 441 0.78 20.10 20.14
CA LEU A 441 0.02 20.76 19.08
C LEU A 441 0.93 21.28 17.95
N ASN A 442 2.16 21.69 18.31
CA ASN A 442 3.18 22.11 17.35
C ASN A 442 4.52 21.56 17.83
N SER A 443 4.96 20.45 17.23
CA SER A 443 6.19 19.77 17.62
C SER A 443 7.45 20.57 17.27
N GLN A 444 7.38 21.46 16.28
CA GLN A 444 8.53 22.12 15.66
C GLN A 444 9.59 21.14 15.15
N LEU A 445 9.27 19.84 15.04
CA LEU A 445 10.18 18.85 14.50
C LEU A 445 10.37 19.13 13.01
N PRO A 446 11.61 19.10 12.50
CA PRO A 446 11.86 19.15 11.07
C PRO A 446 11.39 17.85 10.43
N VAL A 447 11.32 17.84 9.10
CA VAL A 447 10.83 16.71 8.28
C VAL A 447 11.50 15.36 8.57
N ASN A 448 12.72 15.38 9.11
CA ASN A 448 13.50 14.20 9.47
C ASN A 448 13.68 14.03 10.99
N GLY A 449 13.05 14.87 11.81
CA GLY A 449 13.19 14.85 13.27
C GLY A 449 14.59 15.21 13.80
N GLN A 450 15.52 15.68 12.97
CA GLN A 450 16.87 16.12 13.39
C GLN A 450 16.85 17.60 13.83
N LEU A 451 16.61 17.85 15.12
CA LEU A 451 16.72 19.20 15.69
C LEU A 451 18.12 19.53 16.22
N HIS A 452 18.53 20.78 16.00
CA HIS A 452 19.66 21.42 16.67
C HIS A 452 19.14 22.50 17.64
N GLY A 453 19.00 22.18 18.93
CA GLY A 453 18.55 23.15 19.95
C GLY A 453 17.54 22.61 20.97
N ILE A 454 16.69 23.50 21.48
CA ILE A 454 15.65 23.18 22.49
C ILE A 454 14.32 22.92 21.77
N ALA A 455 13.81 21.70 21.86
CA ALA A 455 12.46 21.35 21.40
C ALA A 455 11.40 21.77 22.45
N PRO A 456 10.14 22.06 22.06
CA PRO A 456 9.05 22.24 23.01
C PRO A 456 8.84 20.96 23.84
N THR A 457 8.65 21.10 25.17
CA THR A 457 8.46 19.97 26.10
C THR A 457 7.15 19.25 25.79
N PRO A 458 7.15 18.07 25.16
CA PRO A 458 5.91 17.40 24.86
C PRO A 458 5.48 16.56 26.06
N ARG A 459 4.17 16.36 26.20
CA ARG A 459 3.63 15.46 27.21
C ARG A 459 3.86 14.02 26.77
N SER A 460 4.24 13.17 27.69
CA SER A 460 4.35 11.74 27.44
C SER A 460 4.08 10.98 28.73
N GLN A 461 3.18 10.01 28.65
CA GLN A 461 2.87 9.10 29.76
C GLN A 461 3.91 7.99 29.95
N PHE A 462 4.88 7.87 29.03
CA PHE A 462 5.91 6.83 29.06
C PHE A 462 7.04 7.23 30.00
N THR A 463 7.47 6.31 30.87
CA THR A 463 8.60 6.51 31.81
C THR A 463 9.95 6.32 31.12
N ASN A 464 11.07 6.72 31.74
CA ASN A 464 12.42 6.42 31.23
C ASN A 464 12.66 4.95 30.94
N ASN A 465 12.16 4.08 31.80
CA ASN A 465 12.29 2.66 31.60
C ASN A 465 11.50 2.16 30.38
N ASP A 466 10.37 2.79 30.05
CA ASP A 466 9.58 2.43 28.87
C ASP A 466 10.27 2.89 27.59
N ARG A 467 10.79 4.12 27.60
CA ARG A 467 11.25 4.81 26.39
C ARG A 467 12.46 4.16 25.72
N GLN A 468 13.28 3.44 26.46
CA GLN A 468 14.41 2.69 25.89
C GLN A 468 13.95 1.58 24.93
N TRP A 469 12.78 1.00 25.18
CA TRP A 469 12.24 -0.13 24.41
C TRP A 469 11.45 0.31 23.19
N ILE A 470 10.88 1.51 23.21
CA ILE A 470 10.14 2.07 22.07
C ILE A 470 11.10 2.37 20.91
N ASP A 471 10.70 2.05 19.68
CA ASP A 471 11.49 2.33 18.47
C ASP A 471 11.16 3.71 17.89
N LEU A 472 9.88 4.10 17.92
CA LEU A 472 9.39 5.33 17.33
C LEU A 472 8.26 5.95 18.16
N PHE A 473 8.31 7.27 18.34
CA PHE A 473 7.27 8.09 18.94
C PHE A 473 6.67 9.01 17.88
N ILE A 474 5.37 8.89 17.65
CA ILE A 474 4.61 9.74 16.73
C ILE A 474 3.96 10.89 17.50
N ASN A 475 4.01 12.12 16.97
CA ASN A 475 3.25 13.22 17.55
C ASN A 475 1.75 12.92 17.51
N SER A 476 1.06 13.09 18.63
CA SER A 476 -0.39 12.89 18.68
C SER A 476 -1.18 14.01 18.04
N GLY A 477 -0.67 15.25 18.10
CA GLY A 477 -1.46 16.44 17.78
C GLY A 477 -2.65 16.67 18.74
N VAL A 478 -2.74 15.92 19.85
CA VAL A 478 -3.87 15.93 20.78
C VAL A 478 -3.37 16.09 22.22
N ILE A 479 -4.01 17.00 22.96
CA ILE A 479 -3.78 17.25 24.40
C ILE A 479 -5.12 17.19 25.17
N ASP A 480 -5.08 16.89 26.48
CA ASP A 480 -6.27 16.68 27.34
C ASP A 480 -7.34 17.79 27.26
N GLU A 481 -6.93 19.04 27.06
CA GLU A 481 -7.82 20.19 26.86
C GLU A 481 -7.44 20.87 25.55
N ARG A 482 -8.11 20.52 24.45
CA ARG A 482 -7.85 21.16 23.15
C ARG A 482 -8.47 22.56 23.14
N PRO A 483 -7.69 23.66 23.11
CA PRO A 483 -8.26 24.99 22.94
C PRO A 483 -8.74 25.13 21.49
N PHE A 484 -10.05 25.24 21.27
CA PHE A 484 -10.57 25.67 19.97
C PHE A 484 -10.41 27.20 19.85
N PRO A 485 -9.89 27.74 18.73
CA PRO A 485 -9.56 27.08 17.46
C PRO A 485 -8.04 27.06 17.21
N TYR A 486 -7.35 25.96 17.53
CA TYR A 486 -5.99 25.76 17.03
C TYR A 486 -6.01 25.11 15.64
N ASN A 487 -5.22 25.68 14.73
CA ASN A 487 -5.20 25.38 13.31
C ASN A 487 -4.14 24.33 12.92
N ASP A 488 -3.60 23.58 13.88
CA ASP A 488 -2.59 22.54 13.66
C ASP A 488 -3.21 21.14 13.69
N THR A 489 -2.71 20.28 12.79
CA THR A 489 -3.26 19.02 12.28
C THR A 489 -3.37 17.93 13.36
N PRO A 490 -4.53 17.71 14.02
CA PRO A 490 -4.68 16.53 14.85
C PRO A 490 -4.71 15.30 13.93
N VAL A 491 -4.47 14.09 14.47
CA VAL A 491 -4.93 12.88 13.77
C VAL A 491 -6.41 13.07 13.48
N MET A 492 -6.77 12.93 12.22
CA MET A 492 -8.16 12.97 11.80
C MET A 492 -8.62 11.53 11.56
N LEU A 493 -9.82 11.23 12.02
CA LEU A 493 -10.46 9.92 11.95
C LEU A 493 -11.75 10.05 11.17
N THR A 494 -12.20 8.96 10.57
CA THR A 494 -13.50 8.96 9.92
C THR A 494 -14.61 8.58 10.90
N SER A 495 -15.82 9.06 10.64
CA SER A 495 -17.03 8.53 11.28
C SER A 495 -17.26 7.04 10.96
N GLN A 496 -18.23 6.41 11.62
CA GLN A 496 -18.48 4.97 11.55
C GLN A 496 -18.47 4.40 10.12
N PHE A 497 -19.11 5.06 9.16
CA PHE A 497 -19.16 4.59 7.77
C PHE A 497 -18.17 5.28 6.83
N GLY A 498 -17.27 6.12 7.35
CA GLY A 498 -16.34 6.85 6.52
C GLY A 498 -16.94 8.05 5.78
N LEU A 499 -18.06 8.63 6.23
CA LEU A 499 -18.75 9.72 5.50
C LEU A 499 -18.53 11.11 6.09
N SER A 500 -17.63 11.25 7.07
CA SER A 500 -17.16 12.51 7.60
C SER A 500 -15.77 12.34 8.21
N TYR A 501 -15.08 13.46 8.42
CA TYR A 501 -13.70 13.49 8.92
C TYR A 501 -13.62 14.35 10.18
N LEU A 502 -13.33 13.69 11.31
CA LEU A 502 -13.43 14.26 12.64
C LEU A 502 -12.06 14.26 13.31
N PRO A 503 -11.72 15.29 14.09
CA PRO A 503 -10.48 15.29 14.83
C PRO A 503 -10.53 14.26 15.96
N MET A 504 -9.41 13.56 16.16
CA MET A 504 -9.23 12.71 17.32
C MET A 504 -9.17 13.56 18.60
N ILE A 505 -9.91 13.13 19.62
CA ILE A 505 -10.07 13.88 20.89
C ILE A 505 -9.24 13.33 22.06
N GLY A 506 -8.50 12.23 21.87
CA GLY A 506 -7.58 11.69 22.87
C GLY A 506 -6.48 10.82 22.23
N PRO A 507 -5.33 10.65 22.87
CA PRO A 507 -4.27 9.78 22.36
C PRO A 507 -4.26 8.39 23.01
N GLN A 508 -4.02 7.33 22.22
CA GLN A 508 -3.64 5.99 22.69
C GLN A 508 -2.58 5.41 21.75
N PRO A 509 -1.59 4.62 22.23
CA PRO A 509 -0.49 4.12 21.39
C PRO A 509 -0.98 3.33 20.18
N SER A 510 -2.00 2.52 20.38
CA SER A 510 -2.67 1.73 19.35
C SER A 510 -3.27 2.55 18.21
N TRP A 511 -3.55 3.84 18.41
CA TRP A 511 -4.06 4.73 17.36
C TRP A 511 -2.94 5.38 16.55
N PHE A 512 -1.68 5.26 16.98
CA PHE A 512 -0.51 5.83 16.30
C PHE A 512 0.36 4.81 15.56
N SER A 513 0.26 3.53 15.90
CA SER A 513 0.83 2.45 15.07
C SER A 513 0.39 2.54 13.59
N PRO A 514 -0.90 2.77 13.28
CA PRO A 514 -1.40 3.05 11.93
C PRO A 514 -0.76 4.25 11.23
N VAL A 515 -0.45 5.32 11.99
CA VAL A 515 0.18 6.54 11.48
C VAL A 515 1.61 6.24 11.05
N ALA A 516 2.36 5.52 11.89
CA ALA A 516 3.72 5.08 11.56
C ALA A 516 3.74 4.15 10.34
N LEU A 517 2.80 3.21 10.25
CA LEU A 517 2.68 2.30 9.10
C LEU A 517 2.39 3.09 7.80
N SER A 518 1.40 3.98 7.83
CA SER A 518 1.05 4.79 6.66
C SER A 518 2.20 5.70 6.20
N TRP A 519 3.02 6.17 7.15
CA TRP A 519 4.24 6.91 6.83
C TRP A 519 5.33 6.02 6.22
N ALA A 520 5.49 4.78 6.70
CA ALA A 520 6.42 3.83 6.10
C ALA A 520 6.05 3.48 4.65
N ILE A 521 4.76 3.29 4.37
CA ILE A 521 4.24 3.15 3.01
C ILE A 521 4.55 4.40 2.18
N HIS A 522 4.33 5.61 2.72
CA HIS A 522 4.69 6.84 2.03
C HIS A 522 6.20 6.89 1.68
N ILE A 523 7.08 6.48 2.59
CA ILE A 523 8.52 6.38 2.31
C ILE A 523 8.81 5.33 1.22
N LYS A 524 8.18 4.15 1.29
CA LYS A 524 8.32 3.07 0.31
C LYS A 524 8.00 3.56 -1.09
N GLU A 525 6.85 4.21 -1.27
CA GLU A 525 6.39 4.66 -2.59
C GLU A 525 7.19 5.86 -3.13
N THR A 526 7.64 6.76 -2.25
CA THR A 526 8.34 7.97 -2.69
C THR A 526 9.84 7.79 -2.90
N GLN A 527 10.46 6.85 -2.18
CA GLN A 527 11.93 6.66 -2.20
C GLN A 527 12.36 5.32 -2.76
N PHE A 528 11.47 4.33 -2.80
CA PHE A 528 11.75 2.97 -3.27
C PHE A 528 10.62 2.38 -4.15
N PRO A 529 10.07 3.12 -5.13
CA PRO A 529 8.90 2.68 -5.90
C PRO A 529 9.14 1.35 -6.63
N ASP A 530 10.34 1.16 -7.21
CA ASP A 530 10.66 -0.01 -8.03
C ASP A 530 11.28 -1.18 -7.24
N LYS A 531 11.49 -1.03 -5.93
CA LYS A 531 12.08 -2.09 -5.10
C LYS A 531 10.98 -2.90 -4.42
N ALA A 532 11.17 -4.23 -4.34
CA ALA A 532 10.38 -5.08 -3.46
C ALA A 532 10.65 -4.74 -1.98
N LEU A 533 9.68 -4.91 -1.10
CA LEU A 533 9.84 -4.68 0.33
C LEU A 533 10.59 -5.86 0.98
N ASP A 534 11.87 -6.07 0.66
CA ASP A 534 12.71 -7.06 1.35
C ASP A 534 13.25 -6.54 2.70
N ASN A 535 13.89 -7.40 3.50
CA ASN A 535 14.43 -7.00 4.81
C ASN A 535 15.49 -5.87 4.72
N SER A 536 16.19 -5.72 3.58
CA SER A 536 17.12 -4.61 3.38
C SER A 536 16.37 -3.29 3.21
N VAL A 537 15.33 -3.27 2.37
CA VAL A 537 14.46 -2.10 2.18
C VAL A 537 13.71 -1.75 3.46
N ILE A 538 13.18 -2.73 4.18
CA ILE A 538 12.58 -2.52 5.51
C ILE A 538 13.57 -1.81 6.43
N LYS A 539 14.84 -2.22 6.44
CA LYS A 539 15.86 -1.58 7.27
C LYS A 539 16.17 -0.15 6.84
N GLU A 540 16.22 0.12 5.53
CA GLU A 540 16.37 1.46 4.99
C GLU A 540 15.21 2.37 5.41
N ILE A 541 13.95 1.89 5.32
CA ILE A 541 12.76 2.62 5.76
C ILE A 541 12.84 2.91 7.28
N GLN A 542 13.09 1.90 8.12
CA GLN A 542 13.28 2.10 9.57
C GLN A 542 14.37 3.14 9.86
N ASN A 543 15.43 3.18 9.05
CA ASN A 543 16.52 4.15 9.21
C ASN A 543 16.13 5.59 8.85
N ILE A 544 15.29 5.76 7.82
CA ILE A 544 14.70 7.05 7.46
C ILE A 544 13.74 7.54 8.55
N MET A 545 12.92 6.64 9.10
CA MET A 545 11.99 6.98 10.18
C MET A 545 12.71 7.33 11.49
N THR A 546 13.94 6.83 11.70
CA THR A 546 14.71 7.08 12.92
C THR A 546 16.17 7.46 12.62
N PRO A 547 16.44 8.63 12.03
CA PRO A 547 17.78 8.98 11.58
C PRO A 547 18.77 9.13 12.75
N LYS A 548 20.06 8.97 12.47
CA LYS A 548 21.15 9.17 13.45
C LYS A 548 21.40 10.66 13.70
N LEU A 549 22.19 10.98 14.73
CA LEU A 549 22.65 12.34 15.10
C LEU A 549 21.61 13.22 15.79
N CYS A 550 20.87 12.58 16.70
CA CYS A 550 19.97 13.22 17.64
C CYS A 550 20.78 14.08 18.66
N THR A 551 20.84 15.41 18.50
CA THR A 551 21.64 16.32 19.38
C THR A 551 20.84 17.00 20.49
N TYR A 552 19.73 16.42 20.92
CA TYR A 552 18.93 16.96 22.03
C TYR A 552 19.75 16.93 23.32
N THR A 553 19.88 18.09 23.98
CA THR A 553 20.62 18.21 25.24
C THR A 553 19.73 18.03 26.47
N ASN A 554 18.40 18.07 26.31
CA ASN A 554 17.46 18.21 27.43
C ASN A 554 16.35 17.14 27.49
N TRP A 555 16.31 16.13 26.60
CA TRP A 555 15.16 15.22 26.53
C TRP A 555 15.51 13.73 26.56
N GLU A 556 14.99 13.05 27.58
CA GLU A 556 15.19 11.61 27.81
C GLU A 556 14.55 10.74 26.73
N ILE A 557 13.41 11.13 26.15
CA ILE A 557 12.71 10.34 25.10
C ILE A 557 13.42 10.41 23.75
N SER A 558 14.08 11.52 23.44
CA SER A 558 14.67 11.74 22.11
C SER A 558 15.90 10.87 21.84
N ARG A 559 16.64 10.48 22.88
CA ARG A 559 18.04 10.04 22.72
C ARG A 559 18.31 8.69 23.36
N TYR A 560 17.67 7.66 22.81
CA TYR A 560 18.09 6.27 23.04
C TYR A 560 18.90 5.79 21.84
N ASP A 561 20.09 5.26 22.13
CA ASP A 561 21.02 4.69 21.14
C ASP A 561 21.44 5.64 20.01
N GLY A 562 21.35 6.96 20.24
CA GLY A 562 21.80 8.00 19.30
C GLY A 562 20.87 8.28 18.12
N ARG A 563 19.65 7.73 18.11
CA ARG A 563 18.65 7.89 17.03
C ARG A 563 17.58 8.94 17.37
N CYS A 564 17.05 9.63 16.36
CA CYS A 564 15.90 10.53 16.47
C CYS A 564 14.60 9.71 16.46
N LYS A 565 14.15 9.30 17.65
CA LYS A 565 12.95 8.48 17.80
C LYS A 565 11.64 9.28 17.79
N MET A 566 11.67 10.61 17.84
CA MET A 566 10.47 11.43 17.72
C MET A 566 10.24 11.87 16.28
N GLN A 567 9.03 11.69 15.78
CA GLN A 567 8.66 12.09 14.44
C GLN A 567 7.24 12.68 14.40
N ASP A 568 7.02 13.57 13.43
CA ASP A 568 5.73 14.22 13.21
C ASP A 568 5.35 14.17 11.73
N PRO A 569 5.05 12.97 11.21
CA PRO A 569 4.71 12.81 9.79
C PRO A 569 3.43 13.57 9.41
N MET A 570 2.56 13.88 10.35
CA MET A 570 1.34 14.66 10.08
C MET A 570 1.63 16.14 9.84
N LEU A 571 2.52 16.75 10.64
CA LEU A 571 2.98 18.13 10.41
C LEU A 571 3.58 18.30 9.00
N HIS A 572 4.33 17.29 8.55
CA HIS A 572 5.00 17.30 7.24
C HIS A 572 4.20 16.64 6.13
N ARG A 573 2.96 16.23 6.43
CA ARG A 573 2.02 15.63 5.46
C ARG A 573 2.58 14.40 4.73
N GLN A 574 3.37 13.60 5.46
CA GLN A 574 4.07 12.42 4.95
C GLN A 574 3.18 11.18 5.03
N HIS A 575 2.01 11.24 4.38
CA HIS A 575 1.11 10.10 4.23
C HIS A 575 0.54 10.06 2.81
N GLN A 576 0.13 8.87 2.35
CA GLN A 576 -0.29 8.65 0.97
C GLN A 576 -1.44 9.58 0.54
N LEU A 577 -2.41 9.82 1.42
CA LEU A 577 -3.53 10.71 1.09
C LEU A 577 -3.11 12.13 0.64
N VAL A 578 -2.08 12.73 1.25
CA VAL A 578 -1.53 14.03 0.78
C VAL A 578 -0.57 13.83 -0.39
N GLY A 579 0.28 12.80 -0.34
CA GLY A 579 1.23 12.50 -1.43
C GLY A 579 0.53 12.29 -2.78
N LEU A 580 -0.69 11.77 -2.76
CA LEU A 580 -1.57 11.57 -3.91
C LEU A 580 -2.43 12.81 -4.26
N GLY A 581 -2.37 13.88 -3.47
CA GLY A 581 -3.02 15.17 -3.74
C GLY A 581 -4.47 15.31 -3.29
N TYR A 582 -5.08 14.26 -2.71
CA TYR A 582 -6.49 14.28 -2.30
C TYR A 582 -6.83 15.40 -1.31
N ILE A 583 -5.91 15.65 -0.37
CA ILE A 583 -6.01 16.76 0.58
C ILE A 583 -4.70 17.53 0.60
N LYS A 584 -4.77 18.82 0.96
CA LYS A 584 -3.61 19.71 0.93
C LYS A 584 -2.80 19.65 2.20
#